data_AF-A0A3C1ZX31-F1
#
_entry.id   AF-A0A3C1ZX31-F1
#
_cell.length_a   1.000
_cell.length_b   1.000
_cell.length_c   1.000
_cell.angle_alpha   90.00
_cell.angle_beta   90.00
_cell.angle_gamma   90.00
#
_symmetry.space_group_name_H-M   'P 1'
#
loop_
_entity.id
_entity.type
_entity.pdbx_description
1 polymer ?
#
loop_
_entity_poly.entity_id
_entity_poly.type
_entity_poly.pdbx_seq_one_letter_code
_entity_poly.pdbx_strand_id
1 'polypeptide(L)'
;HGRTGRTPEAAVSAYTGWERYHPGAAGAANALVESATAQPQLVMSSAPTPPRRWYRFLEWYCAPEYLEEVSGDLIERFEHTLDASGQAKAQRQFAWGVVRFFNYSTIKGSRKLFSQHNTISMYRNFLKIGWRRLRQEKGYALLNLLGLTLGLSAALCLYAYVRYEHSYDQQWADAERVYRVVETEKDDTAELINSAMTNVQIAPVLQANSAQVETAARLMKWNKYFHAPGTTDYNQATFWYADSTVFEVFPARALSGNLKEALVAPKQVVLTETAARQYYGTTDVLGRELIMRNTDGPMSLSVSAVIADPQGPSHLRWG
;
A
#
# COMPACT_ATOMS: atom_id res chain seq x y z
N HIS A 1 31.69 11.65 38.38
CA HIS A 1 33.02 11.09 38.05
C HIS A 1 32.94 10.49 36.64
N GLY A 2 33.77 10.96 35.69
CA GLY A 2 34.02 10.40 34.33
C GLY A 2 32.89 10.51 33.29
N ARG A 3 32.91 11.33 32.21
CA ARG A 3 33.65 11.21 30.90
C ARG A 3 33.48 9.80 30.28
N THR A 4 33.02 9.53 29.05
CA THR A 4 33.01 10.15 27.70
C THR A 4 32.06 9.29 26.84
N GLY A 5 31.23 9.76 25.90
CA GLY A 5 31.60 10.14 24.53
C GLY A 5 30.93 9.23 23.47
N ARG A 6 30.58 9.83 22.32
CA ARG A 6 30.23 9.26 21.00
C ARG A 6 28.83 8.71 20.70
N THR A 7 28.09 9.57 20.01
CA THR A 7 27.21 9.26 18.86
C THR A 7 27.97 8.60 17.71
N PRO A 8 27.24 7.91 16.81
CA PRO A 8 27.55 7.99 15.38
C PRO A 8 26.32 8.36 14.54
N GLU A 9 26.54 9.36 13.69
CA GLU A 9 25.70 9.76 12.56
C GLU A 9 25.47 8.61 11.58
N ALA A 10 24.21 8.46 11.16
CA ALA A 10 23.84 7.68 9.99
C ALA A 10 24.05 8.53 8.72
N ALA A 11 25.15 8.29 8.00
CA ALA A 11 25.35 8.81 6.66
C ALA A 11 24.68 7.87 5.64
N VAL A 12 23.53 8.30 5.10
CA VAL A 12 22.89 7.67 3.94
C VAL A 12 23.45 8.32 2.68
N SER A 13 24.30 7.58 1.98
CA SER A 13 24.76 7.91 0.62
C SER A 13 23.70 7.47 -0.38
N ALA A 14 23.07 8.44 -1.06
CA ALA A 14 22.21 8.19 -2.20
C ALA A 14 22.77 8.95 -3.41
N TYR A 15 23.32 8.19 -4.36
CA TYR A 15 23.58 8.65 -5.72
C TYR A 15 22.25 8.91 -6.43
N THR A 16 22.11 10.06 -7.09
CA THR A 16 21.23 10.21 -8.27
C THR A 16 21.61 11.47 -9.03
N GLY A 17 22.26 11.28 -10.17
CA GLY A 17 22.52 12.34 -11.15
C GLY A 17 21.32 12.54 -12.07
N TRP A 18 21.11 13.78 -12.49
CA TRP A 18 20.28 14.16 -13.64
C TRP A 18 20.88 15.40 -14.30
N GLU A 19 21.54 15.24 -15.43
CA GLU A 19 21.93 16.33 -16.32
C GLU A 19 20.68 16.89 -17.02
N ARG A 20 20.60 18.22 -17.12
CA ARG A 20 19.59 18.92 -17.92
C ARG A 20 20.30 19.85 -18.90
N TYR A 21 20.21 19.49 -20.18
CA TYR A 21 20.70 20.26 -21.32
C TYR A 21 19.71 21.39 -21.65
N HIS A 22 20.18 22.63 -21.72
CA HIS A 22 19.44 23.77 -22.28
C HIS A 22 20.23 24.35 -23.45
N PRO A 23 19.65 24.47 -24.66
CA PRO A 23 20.24 25.20 -25.77
C PRO A 23 19.73 26.64 -25.80
N GLY A 24 20.59 27.57 -26.20
CA GLY A 24 20.15 28.84 -26.77
C GLY A 24 20.84 30.08 -26.21
N ALA A 25 21.82 30.60 -26.96
CA ALA A 25 22.08 32.03 -27.07
C ALA A 25 22.84 32.30 -28.37
N ALA A 26 22.12 32.74 -29.39
CA ALA A 26 22.67 33.48 -30.51
C ALA A 26 22.75 34.97 -30.10
N GLY A 27 23.82 35.67 -30.48
CA GLY A 27 23.88 37.12 -30.29
C GLY A 27 25.27 37.74 -30.38
N ALA A 28 25.65 38.08 -31.61
CA ALA A 28 26.71 38.98 -32.08
C ALA A 28 27.39 39.97 -31.09
N ALA A 29 28.71 40.15 -31.26
CA ALA A 29 29.32 41.47 -31.46
C ALA A 29 30.79 41.34 -31.93
N ASN A 30 31.09 41.98 -33.07
CA ASN A 30 32.43 42.23 -33.61
C ASN A 30 33.23 43.21 -32.73
N ALA A 31 34.56 43.09 -32.67
CA ALA A 31 35.52 44.04 -33.25
C ALA A 31 36.96 43.94 -32.67
N LEU A 32 37.92 44.35 -33.53
CA LEU A 32 39.35 44.70 -33.30
C LEU A 32 40.33 43.49 -33.41
N VAL A 33 41.09 43.28 -34.51
CA VAL A 33 42.21 44.08 -35.11
C VAL A 33 43.24 44.37 -34.02
N GLU A 34 44.49 43.89 -34.00
CA GLU A 34 45.51 43.62 -35.02
C GLU A 34 46.70 42.93 -34.32
N SER A 35 47.42 42.00 -34.97
CA SER A 35 48.90 41.99 -35.01
C SER A 35 49.40 40.72 -35.67
N ALA A 36 50.11 40.91 -36.79
CA ALA A 36 50.74 39.87 -37.57
C ALA A 36 51.98 39.29 -36.89
N THR A 37 52.12 37.96 -36.92
CA THR A 37 53.41 37.29 -36.86
C THR A 37 53.37 35.97 -37.63
N ALA A 38 54.13 35.98 -38.73
CA ALA A 38 54.80 34.89 -39.45
C ALA A 38 54.30 33.43 -39.31
N GLN A 39 53.93 32.86 -40.46
CA GLN A 39 53.67 31.44 -40.71
C GLN A 39 54.86 30.53 -40.36
N PRO A 40 54.57 29.23 -40.15
CA PRO A 40 55.08 28.25 -41.10
C PRO A 40 53.92 27.61 -41.87
N GLN A 41 54.02 27.64 -43.19
CA GLN A 41 53.08 27.04 -44.12
C GLN A 41 52.97 25.54 -43.87
N LEU A 42 51.89 25.10 -43.24
CA LEU A 42 51.39 23.74 -43.38
C LEU A 42 50.79 23.63 -44.78
N VAL A 43 51.51 22.94 -45.65
CA VAL A 43 51.02 22.46 -46.95
C VAL A 43 49.78 21.61 -46.67
N MET A 44 48.60 22.22 -46.74
CA MET A 44 47.35 21.47 -46.84
C MET A 44 47.31 20.88 -48.24
N SER A 45 47.67 19.60 -48.37
CA SER A 45 47.25 18.80 -49.51
C SER A 45 45.72 18.89 -49.58
N SER A 46 45.20 19.29 -50.73
CA SER A 46 43.76 19.36 -50.97
C SER A 46 43.17 17.97 -50.79
N ALA A 47 42.41 17.74 -49.70
CA ALA A 47 41.71 16.50 -49.48
C ALA A 47 40.84 16.18 -50.72
N PRO A 48 40.92 14.96 -51.26
CA PRO A 48 40.27 14.62 -52.51
C PRO A 48 38.75 14.70 -52.36
N THR A 49 38.14 15.67 -53.03
CA THR A 49 36.71 15.91 -52.85
C THR A 49 35.89 14.89 -53.65
N PRO A 50 34.99 14.12 -53.01
CA PRO A 50 34.15 13.18 -53.72
C PRO A 50 33.16 13.91 -54.67
N PRO A 51 32.62 13.22 -55.69
CA PRO A 51 31.66 13.81 -56.61
C PRO A 51 30.41 14.35 -55.90
N ARG A 52 30.31 15.69 -55.78
CA ARG A 52 29.23 16.38 -55.05
C ARG A 52 27.81 15.96 -55.45
N ARG A 53 27.57 15.66 -56.73
CA ARG A 53 26.24 15.25 -57.23
C ARG A 53 25.82 13.87 -56.69
N TRP A 54 26.75 12.92 -56.64
CA TRP A 54 26.49 11.55 -56.18
C TRP A 54 26.39 11.47 -54.66
N TYR A 55 27.18 12.26 -53.93
CA TYR A 55 27.07 12.38 -52.48
C TYR A 55 25.71 12.94 -52.05
N ARG A 56 25.24 14.02 -52.71
CA ARG A 56 23.90 14.59 -52.45
C ARG A 56 22.76 13.61 -52.79
N PHE A 57 22.94 12.79 -53.82
CA PHE A 57 21.96 11.75 -54.15
C PHE A 57 21.89 10.69 -53.05
N LEU A 58 23.04 10.28 -52.51
CA LEU A 58 23.16 9.35 -51.38
C LEU A 58 22.49 9.90 -50.10
N GLU A 59 22.75 11.15 -49.74
CA GLU A 59 22.05 11.83 -48.63
C GLU A 59 20.54 11.92 -48.81
N TRP A 60 20.08 12.05 -50.05
CA TRP A 60 18.66 12.17 -50.36
C TRP A 60 17.92 10.86 -50.11
N TYR A 61 18.42 9.72 -50.64
CA TYR A 61 17.70 8.44 -50.53
C TYR A 61 18.04 7.64 -49.26
N CYS A 62 19.28 7.72 -48.75
CA CYS A 62 19.76 6.85 -47.68
C CYS A 62 19.23 7.29 -46.30
N ALA A 63 18.73 6.36 -45.50
CA ALA A 63 18.32 6.65 -44.13
C ALA A 63 19.52 7.14 -43.28
N PRO A 64 19.32 8.10 -42.35
CA PRO A 64 20.41 8.72 -41.58
C PRO A 64 21.23 7.70 -40.76
N GLU A 65 20.61 6.60 -40.34
CA GLU A 65 21.27 5.49 -39.63
C GLU A 65 22.35 4.76 -40.45
N TYR A 66 22.19 4.69 -41.77
CA TYR A 66 23.13 4.00 -42.68
C TYR A 66 23.99 4.97 -43.48
N LEU A 67 23.68 6.27 -43.40
CA LEU A 67 24.36 7.30 -44.18
C LEU A 67 25.84 7.36 -43.83
N GLU A 68 26.17 7.31 -42.54
CA GLU A 68 27.56 7.38 -42.05
C GLU A 68 28.37 6.18 -42.52
N GLU A 69 27.87 4.96 -42.30
CA GLU A 69 28.55 3.71 -42.67
C GLU A 69 28.73 3.57 -44.20
N VAL A 70 27.66 3.79 -44.97
CA VAL A 70 27.70 3.64 -46.44
C VAL A 70 28.52 4.75 -47.08
N SER A 71 28.46 5.99 -46.57
CA SER A 71 29.30 7.07 -47.10
C SER A 71 30.78 6.87 -46.76
N GLY A 72 31.09 6.34 -45.57
CA GLY A 72 32.45 5.98 -45.15
C GLY A 72 33.11 4.99 -46.10
N ASP A 73 32.50 3.82 -46.34
CA ASP A 73 33.04 2.79 -47.25
C ASP A 73 33.20 3.30 -48.70
N LEU A 74 32.29 4.16 -49.16
CA LEU A 74 32.39 4.75 -50.49
C LEU A 74 33.51 5.79 -50.62
N ILE A 75 33.74 6.60 -49.58
CA ILE A 75 34.84 7.58 -49.54
C ILE A 75 36.19 6.87 -49.44
N GLU A 76 36.32 5.88 -48.57
CA GLU A 76 37.56 5.10 -48.41
C GLU A 76 37.99 4.45 -49.74
N ARG A 77 37.05 3.82 -50.45
CA ARG A 77 37.32 3.25 -51.78
C ARG A 77 37.66 4.30 -52.83
N PHE A 78 37.06 5.48 -52.73
CA PHE A 78 37.34 6.58 -53.65
C PHE A 78 38.76 7.11 -53.47
N GLU A 79 39.21 7.30 -52.24
CA GLU A 79 40.56 7.74 -51.90
C GLU A 79 41.59 6.71 -52.36
N HIS A 80 41.39 5.43 -52.02
CA HIS A 80 42.30 4.36 -52.44
C HIS A 80 42.40 4.24 -53.98
N THR A 81 41.29 4.46 -54.70
CA THR A 81 41.29 4.38 -56.17
C THR A 81 41.91 5.63 -56.81
N LEU A 82 41.78 6.79 -56.16
CA LEU A 82 42.38 8.02 -56.61
C LEU A 82 43.90 7.91 -56.61
N ASP A 83 44.47 7.38 -55.53
CA ASP A 83 45.91 7.18 -55.36
C ASP A 83 46.47 6.14 -56.34
N ALA A 84 45.71 5.07 -56.63
CA ALA A 84 46.19 3.95 -57.45
C ALA A 84 45.94 4.09 -58.96
N SER A 85 44.93 4.85 -59.39
CA SER A 85 44.45 4.81 -60.79
C SER A 85 43.95 6.16 -61.34
N GLY A 86 44.06 7.24 -60.55
CA GLY A 86 43.73 8.59 -60.97
C GLY A 86 42.23 8.96 -60.90
N GLN A 87 41.98 10.27 -61.03
CA GLN A 87 40.71 10.92 -60.67
C GLN A 87 39.49 10.43 -61.47
N ALA A 88 39.64 10.22 -62.78
CA ALA A 88 38.51 9.85 -63.65
C ALA A 88 37.94 8.45 -63.37
N LYS A 89 38.76 7.53 -62.84
CA LYS A 89 38.34 6.18 -62.46
C LYS A 89 37.70 6.17 -61.08
N ALA A 90 38.29 6.89 -60.12
CA ALA A 90 37.75 7.06 -58.77
C ALA A 90 36.33 7.65 -58.81
N GLN A 91 36.10 8.70 -59.62
CA GLN A 91 34.78 9.32 -59.75
C GLN A 91 33.70 8.36 -60.32
N ARG A 92 34.06 7.54 -61.32
CA ARG A 92 33.16 6.54 -61.90
C ARG A 92 32.83 5.41 -60.91
N GLN A 93 33.82 4.97 -60.15
CA GLN A 93 33.65 3.94 -59.13
C GLN A 93 32.76 4.41 -57.98
N PHE A 94 32.93 5.67 -57.53
CA PHE A 94 32.07 6.27 -56.50
C PHE A 94 30.61 6.34 -56.98
N ALA A 95 30.38 6.83 -58.20
CA ALA A 95 29.04 6.88 -58.81
C ALA A 95 28.38 5.50 -58.88
N TRP A 96 29.12 4.49 -59.34
CA TRP A 96 28.63 3.12 -59.45
C TRP A 96 28.35 2.48 -58.07
N GLY A 97 29.19 2.79 -57.08
CA GLY A 97 28.98 2.38 -55.69
C GLY A 97 27.67 2.92 -55.12
N VAL A 98 27.40 4.23 -55.30
CA VAL A 98 26.13 4.85 -54.86
C VAL A 98 24.92 4.17 -55.50
N VAL A 99 24.95 3.90 -56.81
CA VAL A 99 23.85 3.20 -57.49
C VAL A 99 23.70 1.76 -56.99
N ARG A 100 24.79 1.06 -56.69
CA ARG A 100 24.75 -0.30 -56.15
C ARG A 100 24.13 -0.39 -54.76
N PHE A 101 24.35 0.63 -53.93
CA PHE A 101 23.77 0.73 -52.59
C PHE A 101 22.34 1.28 -52.57
N PHE A 102 21.77 1.61 -53.74
CA PHE A 102 20.37 1.99 -53.88
C PHE A 102 19.46 0.75 -53.88
N ASN A 103 19.13 0.24 -52.69
CA ASN A 103 18.25 -0.92 -52.51
C ASN A 103 17.09 -0.60 -51.55
N TYR A 104 16.04 -1.42 -51.57
CA TYR A 104 14.84 -1.17 -50.77
C TYR A 104 15.13 -1.05 -49.26
N SER A 105 16.15 -1.74 -48.74
CA SER A 105 16.55 -1.68 -47.33
C SER A 105 17.23 -0.38 -46.91
N THR A 106 17.90 0.34 -47.81
CA THR A 106 18.61 1.60 -47.50
C THR A 106 17.75 2.86 -47.73
N ILE A 107 16.62 2.73 -48.44
CA ILE A 107 15.72 3.85 -48.76
C ILE A 107 14.93 4.31 -47.53
N LYS A 108 14.90 5.62 -47.28
CA LYS A 108 14.08 6.27 -46.25
C LYS A 108 12.63 5.77 -46.29
N GLY A 109 12.15 5.22 -45.18
CA GLY A 109 10.74 4.85 -44.98
C GLY A 109 10.37 3.38 -45.26
N SER A 110 11.33 2.53 -45.68
CA SER A 110 11.07 1.11 -46.02
C SER A 110 10.69 0.21 -44.83
N ARG A 111 10.89 0.66 -43.58
CA ARG A 111 10.54 -0.10 -42.36
C ARG A 111 9.18 0.23 -41.74
N LYS A 112 8.31 1.03 -42.38
CA LYS A 112 6.98 1.35 -41.83
C LYS A 112 5.94 0.22 -41.97
N LEU A 113 6.32 -0.94 -42.54
CA LEU A 113 5.39 -2.02 -42.93
C LEU A 113 5.34 -3.24 -41.99
N PHE A 114 6.12 -3.31 -40.90
CA PHE A 114 6.20 -4.54 -40.06
C PHE A 114 6.10 -4.33 -38.54
N SER A 115 5.26 -3.39 -38.06
CA SER A 115 4.95 -3.30 -36.63
C SER A 115 3.44 -3.26 -36.37
N GLN A 116 2.77 -4.38 -36.70
CA GLN A 116 1.45 -4.72 -36.16
C GLN A 116 1.65 -6.00 -35.33
N HIS A 117 2.21 -5.85 -34.12
CA HIS A 117 2.38 -6.97 -33.20
C HIS A 117 1.01 -7.34 -32.61
N ASN A 118 0.46 -8.48 -33.01
CA ASN A 118 -0.75 -9.06 -32.40
C ASN A 118 -0.44 -9.55 -30.98
N THR A 119 -0.46 -8.66 -30.00
CA THR A 119 -0.19 -8.96 -28.58
C THR A 119 -1.11 -10.07 -28.04
N ILE A 120 -2.37 -10.07 -28.44
CA ILE A 120 -3.37 -11.08 -28.04
C ILE A 120 -3.01 -12.48 -28.56
N SER A 121 -2.51 -12.60 -29.80
CA SER A 121 -2.12 -13.91 -30.35
C SER A 121 -0.88 -14.45 -29.66
N MET A 122 0.05 -13.57 -29.24
CA MET A 122 1.20 -13.93 -28.43
C MET A 122 0.80 -14.41 -27.03
N TYR A 123 -0.07 -13.70 -26.29
CA TYR A 123 -0.55 -14.16 -24.97
C TYR A 123 -1.24 -15.52 -25.05
N ARG A 124 -2.09 -15.73 -26.07
CA ARG A 124 -2.74 -17.02 -26.30
C ARG A 124 -1.71 -18.13 -26.56
N ASN A 125 -0.64 -17.82 -27.29
CA ASN A 125 0.42 -18.79 -27.56
C ASN A 125 1.24 -19.09 -26.31
N PHE A 126 1.59 -18.08 -25.50
CA PHE A 126 2.27 -18.29 -24.22
C PHE A 126 1.43 -19.12 -23.24
N LEU A 127 0.13 -18.83 -23.12
CA LEU A 127 -0.81 -19.63 -22.31
C LEU A 127 -0.90 -21.08 -22.83
N LYS A 128 -0.99 -21.27 -24.15
CA LYS A 128 -1.06 -22.61 -24.78
C LYS A 128 0.22 -23.42 -24.52
N ILE A 129 1.39 -22.79 -24.66
CA ILE A 129 2.69 -23.42 -24.42
C ILE A 129 2.87 -23.73 -22.92
N GLY A 130 2.51 -22.79 -22.04
CA GLY A 130 2.55 -22.95 -20.59
C GLY A 130 1.66 -24.10 -20.12
N TRP A 131 0.42 -24.17 -20.59
CA TRP A 131 -0.51 -25.26 -20.28
C TRP A 131 0.00 -26.63 -20.75
N ARG A 132 0.61 -26.70 -21.95
CA ARG A 132 1.19 -27.94 -22.45
C ARG A 132 2.35 -28.40 -21.57
N ARG A 133 3.23 -27.48 -21.13
CA ARG A 133 4.33 -27.80 -20.22
C ARG A 133 3.84 -28.27 -18.85
N LEU A 134 2.84 -27.60 -18.27
CA LEU A 134 2.21 -28.01 -17.01
C LEU A 134 1.65 -29.45 -17.07
N ARG A 135 1.08 -29.85 -18.21
CA ARG A 135 0.56 -31.23 -18.42
C ARG A 135 1.65 -32.29 -18.68
N GLN A 136 2.79 -31.87 -19.23
CA GLN A 136 3.92 -32.77 -19.51
C GLN A 136 4.72 -33.04 -18.22
N GLU A 137 5.02 -32.00 -17.45
CA GLU A 137 5.83 -32.07 -16.22
C GLU A 137 4.95 -32.13 -14.95
N LYS A 138 4.07 -33.14 -14.86
CA LYS A 138 3.02 -33.20 -13.82
C LYS A 138 3.56 -33.20 -12.38
N GLY A 139 4.68 -33.88 -12.13
CA GLY A 139 5.28 -33.95 -10.79
C GLY A 139 5.80 -32.61 -10.30
N TYR A 140 6.60 -31.93 -11.14
CA TYR A 140 7.10 -30.58 -10.84
C TYR A 140 5.98 -29.55 -10.78
N ALA A 141 4.99 -29.63 -11.65
CA ALA A 141 3.82 -28.76 -11.62
C ALA A 141 3.02 -28.94 -10.31
N LEU A 142 2.82 -30.18 -9.87
CA LEU A 142 2.10 -30.48 -8.63
C LEU A 142 2.84 -29.96 -7.40
N LEU A 143 4.16 -30.20 -7.30
CA LEU A 143 4.96 -29.72 -6.16
C LEU A 143 4.94 -28.18 -6.07
N ASN A 144 5.12 -27.48 -7.18
CA ASN A 144 5.05 -26.02 -7.21
C ASN A 144 3.65 -25.50 -6.88
N LEU A 145 2.60 -26.16 -7.40
CA LEU A 145 1.23 -25.78 -7.11
C LEU A 145 0.92 -25.96 -5.63
N LEU A 146 1.32 -27.08 -5.02
CA LEU A 146 1.10 -27.34 -3.59
C LEU A 146 1.85 -26.35 -2.70
N GLY A 147 3.11 -26.06 -3.01
CA GLY A 147 3.87 -25.06 -2.27
C GLY A 147 3.25 -23.66 -2.36
N LEU A 148 2.83 -23.26 -3.56
CA LEU A 148 2.19 -21.97 -3.78
C LEU A 148 0.82 -21.90 -3.09
N THR A 149 -0.01 -22.93 -3.21
CA THR A 149 -1.34 -22.94 -2.60
C THR A 149 -1.25 -22.96 -1.08
N LEU A 150 -0.33 -23.74 -0.51
CA LEU A 150 -0.13 -23.77 0.95
C LEU A 150 0.39 -22.43 1.46
N GLY A 151 1.40 -21.85 0.81
CA GLY A 151 1.93 -20.53 1.16
C GLY A 151 0.88 -19.41 1.05
N LEU A 152 0.13 -19.39 -0.05
CA LEU A 152 -0.95 -18.42 -0.26
C LEU A 152 -2.08 -18.61 0.75
N SER A 153 -2.47 -19.85 1.04
CA SER A 153 -3.50 -20.15 2.03
C SER A 153 -3.09 -19.70 3.43
N ALA A 154 -1.85 -19.99 3.84
CA ALA A 154 -1.32 -19.54 5.12
C ALA A 154 -1.28 -18.00 5.21
N ALA A 155 -0.82 -17.32 4.15
CA ALA A 155 -0.80 -15.86 4.08
C ALA A 155 -2.22 -15.25 4.14
N LEU A 156 -3.19 -15.84 3.45
CA LEU A 156 -4.58 -15.39 3.48
C LEU A 156 -5.24 -15.64 4.84
N CYS A 157 -4.97 -16.78 5.48
CA CYS A 157 -5.45 -17.04 6.85
C CYS A 157 -4.86 -16.03 7.83
N LEU A 158 -3.57 -15.73 7.75
CA LEU A 158 -2.93 -14.71 8.59
C LEU A 158 -3.51 -13.32 8.32
N TYR A 159 -3.68 -12.93 7.06
CA TYR A 159 -4.30 -11.66 6.69
C TYR A 159 -5.74 -11.57 7.23
N ALA A 160 -6.53 -12.63 7.08
CA ALA A 160 -7.89 -12.69 7.62
C ALA A 160 -7.89 -12.57 9.14
N TYR A 161 -6.95 -13.22 9.83
CA TYR A 161 -6.78 -13.10 11.28
C TYR A 161 -6.42 -11.68 11.72
N VAL A 162 -5.41 -11.07 11.09
CA VAL A 162 -5.01 -9.68 11.38
C VAL A 162 -6.16 -8.71 11.11
N ARG A 163 -6.86 -8.89 9.97
CA ARG A 163 -8.04 -8.09 9.65
C ARG A 163 -9.16 -8.27 10.67
N TYR A 164 -9.37 -9.50 11.15
CA TYR A 164 -10.34 -9.80 12.20
C TYR A 164 -9.96 -9.10 13.51
N GLU A 165 -8.70 -9.17 13.93
CA GLU A 165 -8.28 -8.48 15.16
C GLU A 165 -8.37 -6.95 15.05
N HIS A 166 -8.02 -6.38 13.91
CA HIS A 166 -8.18 -4.94 13.70
C HIS A 166 -9.65 -4.49 13.66
N SER A 167 -10.60 -5.39 13.42
CA SER A 167 -12.03 -5.06 13.37
C SER A 167 -12.70 -5.02 14.74
N TYR A 168 -12.03 -5.43 15.81
CA TYR A 168 -12.56 -5.31 17.17
C TYR A 168 -12.70 -3.85 17.60
N ASP A 169 -13.76 -3.58 18.35
CA ASP A 169 -14.04 -2.30 19.03
C ASP A 169 -14.13 -1.07 18.10
N GLN A 170 -14.13 -1.23 16.77
CA GLN A 170 -14.32 -0.14 15.80
C GLN A 170 -15.73 0.47 15.79
N GLN A 171 -16.67 -0.10 16.54
CA GLN A 171 -18.05 0.37 16.59
C GLN A 171 -18.24 1.66 17.41
N TRP A 172 -17.25 2.03 18.23
CA TRP A 172 -17.32 3.21 19.08
C TRP A 172 -16.68 4.41 18.36
N ALA A 173 -17.40 5.53 18.27
CA ALA A 173 -16.94 6.72 17.54
C ALA A 173 -15.57 7.24 18.01
N ASP A 174 -15.26 7.06 19.30
CA ASP A 174 -14.02 7.50 19.93
C ASP A 174 -13.15 6.32 20.42
N ALA A 175 -13.24 5.15 19.77
CA ALA A 175 -12.52 3.93 20.20
C ALA A 175 -11.01 4.16 20.45
N GLU A 176 -10.36 5.01 19.65
CA GLU A 176 -8.93 5.34 19.79
C GLU A 176 -8.59 6.11 21.07
N ARG A 177 -9.59 6.74 21.70
CA ARG A 177 -9.48 7.56 22.91
C ARG A 177 -9.98 6.85 24.17
N VAL A 178 -10.48 5.62 24.03
CA VAL A 178 -10.97 4.81 25.14
C VAL A 178 -9.84 3.91 25.64
N TYR A 179 -9.43 4.11 26.88
CA TYR A 179 -8.37 3.33 27.51
C TYR A 179 -8.92 2.49 28.66
N ARG A 180 -8.43 1.25 28.76
CA ARG A 180 -8.68 0.39 29.93
C ARG A 180 -7.52 0.51 30.90
N VAL A 181 -7.82 0.92 32.12
CA VAL A 181 -6.83 0.85 33.21
C VAL A 181 -6.64 -0.61 33.60
N VAL A 182 -5.39 -1.03 33.64
CA VAL A 182 -4.98 -2.35 34.12
C VAL A 182 -3.99 -2.16 35.27
N GLU A 183 -4.02 -3.07 36.22
CA GLU A 183 -3.11 -3.05 37.36
C GLU A 183 -2.02 -4.10 37.13
N THR A 184 -0.76 -3.70 37.28
CA THR A 184 0.37 -4.62 37.21
C THR A 184 1.04 -4.64 38.58
N GLU A 185 0.92 -5.75 39.28
CA GLU A 185 1.57 -5.99 40.56
C GLU A 185 2.88 -6.76 40.33
N LYS A 186 3.85 -6.58 41.22
CA LYS A 186 4.99 -7.47 41.30
C LYS A 186 4.76 -8.42 42.47
N ASP A 187 4.78 -9.70 42.20
CA ASP A 187 4.78 -10.72 43.24
C ASP A 187 6.10 -10.71 44.03
N ASP A 188 6.14 -11.38 45.18
CA ASP A 188 7.32 -11.54 46.04
C ASP A 188 8.50 -12.21 45.29
N THR A 189 8.20 -12.89 44.18
CA THR A 189 9.17 -13.50 43.24
C THR A 189 9.72 -12.55 42.17
N ALA A 190 9.30 -11.27 42.19
CA ALA A 190 9.56 -10.25 41.18
C ALA A 190 8.95 -10.52 39.79
N GLU A 191 8.04 -11.48 39.67
CA GLU A 191 7.21 -11.67 38.46
C GLU A 191 6.10 -10.61 38.39
N LEU A 192 5.84 -10.11 37.18
CA LEU A 192 4.77 -9.14 36.93
C LEU A 192 3.43 -9.88 36.79
N ILE A 193 2.52 -9.67 37.74
CA ILE A 193 1.13 -10.13 37.68
C ILE A 193 0.29 -8.99 37.09
N ASN A 194 -0.25 -9.21 35.90
CA ASN A 194 -1.22 -8.29 35.30
C ASN A 194 -2.63 -8.66 35.79
N SER A 195 -3.23 -7.81 36.61
CA SER A 195 -4.63 -7.89 36.98
C SER A 195 -5.50 -7.10 36.00
N ALA A 196 -6.50 -7.77 35.43
CA ALA A 196 -7.54 -7.14 34.63
C ALA A 196 -8.60 -6.41 35.49
N MET A 197 -8.48 -6.50 36.82
CA MET A 197 -9.31 -5.81 37.79
C MET A 197 -8.46 -4.78 38.52
N THR A 198 -9.00 -3.57 38.65
CA THR A 198 -8.32 -2.44 39.27
C THR A 198 -9.17 -1.92 40.42
N ASN A 199 -8.53 -1.27 41.40
CA ASN A 199 -9.24 -0.65 42.52
C ASN A 199 -10.41 0.22 42.07
N VAL A 200 -11.59 -0.01 42.66
CA VAL A 200 -12.86 0.68 42.39
C VAL A 200 -12.75 2.22 42.51
N GLN A 201 -11.75 2.73 43.24
CA GLN A 201 -11.48 4.16 43.45
C GLN A 201 -10.64 4.81 42.34
N ILE A 202 -10.03 4.03 41.43
CA ILE A 202 -9.16 4.61 40.41
C ILE A 202 -9.91 5.49 39.41
N ALA A 203 -11.11 5.09 39.00
CA ALA A 203 -11.94 5.90 38.09
C ALA A 203 -12.23 7.32 38.64
N PRO A 204 -12.78 7.50 39.86
CA PRO A 204 -13.03 8.83 40.40
C PRO A 204 -11.75 9.61 40.71
N VAL A 205 -10.67 8.94 41.14
CA VAL A 205 -9.38 9.59 41.41
C VAL A 205 -8.76 10.12 40.11
N LEU A 206 -8.82 9.37 39.01
CA LEU A 206 -8.30 9.81 37.72
C LEU A 206 -9.10 10.98 37.16
N GLN A 207 -10.44 10.95 37.24
CA GLN A 207 -11.28 12.07 36.84
C GLN A 207 -11.01 13.33 37.67
N ALA A 208 -10.78 13.19 38.98
CA ALA A 208 -10.52 14.34 39.85
C ALA A 208 -9.12 14.95 39.66
N ASN A 209 -8.12 14.13 39.35
CA ASN A 209 -6.71 14.56 39.34
C ASN A 209 -6.09 14.74 37.93
N SER A 210 -6.82 14.38 36.87
CA SER A 210 -6.31 14.51 35.49
C SER A 210 -7.32 15.21 34.59
N ALA A 211 -6.97 16.41 34.15
CA ALA A 211 -7.76 17.18 33.18
C ALA A 211 -7.86 16.52 31.78
N GLN A 212 -7.08 15.46 31.53
CA GLN A 212 -7.11 14.72 30.27
C GLN A 212 -8.19 13.63 30.24
N VAL A 213 -8.79 13.31 31.39
CA VAL A 213 -9.86 12.30 31.50
C VAL A 213 -11.20 13.00 31.43
N GLU A 214 -11.87 12.92 30.28
CA GLU A 214 -13.21 13.50 30.09
C GLU A 214 -14.27 12.75 30.90
N THR A 215 -14.36 11.43 30.69
CA THR A 215 -15.28 10.54 31.40
C THR A 215 -14.60 9.21 31.72
N ALA A 216 -14.93 8.64 32.87
CA ALA A 216 -14.57 7.28 33.26
C ALA A 216 -15.84 6.50 33.63
N ALA A 217 -15.84 5.21 33.32
CA ALA A 217 -16.88 4.28 33.72
C ALA A 217 -16.20 2.97 34.17
N ARG A 218 -16.72 2.36 35.24
CA ARG A 218 -16.28 1.04 35.68
C ARG A 218 -17.17 -0.02 35.05
N LEU A 219 -16.56 -1.15 34.69
CA LEU A 219 -17.24 -2.30 34.12
C LEU A 219 -16.78 -3.55 34.85
N MET A 220 -17.72 -4.37 35.30
CA MET A 220 -17.43 -5.66 35.91
C MET A 220 -18.30 -6.75 35.29
N LYS A 221 -17.65 -7.70 34.60
CA LYS A 221 -18.30 -8.81 33.92
C LYS A 221 -18.59 -9.96 34.86
N TRP A 222 -19.84 -10.37 34.94
CA TRP A 222 -20.28 -11.57 35.64
C TRP A 222 -21.11 -12.46 34.71
N ASN A 223 -21.19 -13.75 35.00
CA ASN A 223 -22.20 -14.62 34.43
C ASN A 223 -23.32 -14.77 35.46
N LYS A 224 -24.53 -14.36 35.08
CA LYS A 224 -25.70 -14.39 35.95
C LYS A 224 -26.82 -15.16 35.28
N TYR A 225 -27.77 -15.60 36.08
CA TYR A 225 -28.93 -16.33 35.63
C TYR A 225 -30.15 -15.43 35.78
N PHE A 226 -30.95 -15.31 34.73
CA PHE A 226 -32.13 -14.44 34.72
C PHE A 226 -33.37 -15.18 34.21
N HIS A 227 -34.53 -14.70 34.62
CA HIS A 227 -35.81 -15.08 34.05
C HIS A 227 -36.79 -13.91 34.08
N ALA A 228 -37.80 -13.97 33.22
CA ALA A 228 -38.91 -13.02 33.24
C ALA A 228 -39.94 -13.41 34.32
N PRO A 229 -40.72 -12.46 34.84
CA PRO A 229 -41.81 -12.76 35.75
C PRO A 229 -42.80 -13.75 35.11
N GLY A 230 -43.16 -14.79 35.87
CA GLY A 230 -44.06 -15.85 35.39
C GLY A 230 -43.36 -17.02 34.69
N THR A 231 -42.04 -16.96 34.47
CA THR A 231 -41.24 -18.13 34.09
C THR A 231 -40.37 -18.60 35.26
N THR A 232 -39.96 -19.87 35.24
CA THR A 232 -39.07 -20.46 36.27
C THR A 232 -37.70 -20.87 35.71
N ASP A 233 -37.56 -20.86 34.39
CA ASP A 233 -36.35 -21.30 33.71
C ASP A 233 -35.35 -20.15 33.64
N TYR A 234 -34.26 -20.35 34.36
CA TYR A 234 -33.15 -19.42 34.44
C TYR A 234 -32.23 -19.60 33.24
N ASN A 235 -32.11 -18.56 32.42
CA ASN A 235 -31.13 -18.51 31.34
C ASN A 235 -29.85 -17.83 31.81
N GLN A 236 -28.71 -18.47 31.57
CA GLN A 236 -27.42 -17.86 31.81
C GLN A 236 -27.17 -16.77 30.76
N ALA A 237 -26.82 -15.56 31.23
CA ALA A 237 -26.44 -14.45 30.37
C ALA A 237 -25.13 -13.81 30.86
N THR A 238 -24.41 -13.21 29.92
CA THR A 238 -23.28 -12.33 30.25
C THR A 238 -23.85 -11.03 30.77
N PHE A 239 -23.52 -10.67 32.00
CA PHE A 239 -24.03 -9.49 32.67
C PHE A 239 -22.87 -8.54 33.04
N TRP A 240 -23.08 -7.25 32.84
CA TRP A 240 -22.11 -6.23 33.19
C TRP A 240 -22.69 -5.31 34.26
N TYR A 241 -22.02 -5.22 35.40
CA TYR A 241 -22.21 -4.08 36.28
C TYR A 241 -21.47 -2.90 35.68
N ALA A 242 -22.15 -1.76 35.59
CA ALA A 242 -21.63 -0.56 34.97
C ALA A 242 -22.05 0.68 35.76
N ASP A 243 -21.21 1.72 35.73
CA ASP A 243 -21.58 3.04 36.23
C ASP A 243 -22.58 3.74 35.30
N SER A 244 -23.26 4.78 35.80
CA SER A 244 -24.21 5.58 35.02
C SER A 244 -23.59 6.26 33.79
N THR A 245 -22.28 6.49 33.81
CA THR A 245 -21.51 7.12 32.72
C THR A 245 -21.10 6.14 31.62
N VAL A 246 -21.46 4.85 31.70
CA VAL A 246 -21.03 3.83 30.71
C VAL A 246 -21.40 4.19 29.28
N PHE A 247 -22.57 4.78 29.06
CA PHE A 247 -23.04 5.15 27.72
C PHE A 247 -22.49 6.49 27.23
N GLU A 248 -21.79 7.24 28.08
CA GLU A 248 -20.96 8.37 27.65
C GLU A 248 -19.62 7.87 27.09
N VAL A 249 -19.04 6.82 27.70
CA VAL A 249 -17.79 6.18 27.23
C VAL A 249 -18.05 5.25 26.03
N PHE A 250 -19.16 4.53 26.05
CA PHE A 250 -19.57 3.56 25.03
C PHE A 250 -20.96 3.94 24.48
N PRO A 251 -21.04 4.90 23.53
CA PRO A 251 -22.30 5.35 22.98
C PRO A 251 -23.07 4.20 22.33
N ALA A 252 -24.27 3.91 22.83
CA ALA A 252 -25.16 2.90 22.29
C ALA A 252 -26.41 3.54 21.68
N ARG A 253 -26.97 2.90 20.65
CA ARG A 253 -28.24 3.33 20.07
C ARG A 253 -29.39 2.83 20.94
N ALA A 254 -30.08 3.73 21.63
CA ALA A 254 -31.30 3.41 22.34
C ALA A 254 -32.44 3.06 21.37
N LEU A 255 -33.12 1.94 21.61
CA LEU A 255 -34.40 1.60 21.00
C LEU A 255 -35.57 2.14 21.84
N SER A 256 -35.41 2.13 23.16
CA SER A 256 -36.37 2.68 24.11
C SER A 256 -35.67 3.08 25.42
N GLY A 257 -36.22 4.07 26.13
CA GLY A 257 -35.66 4.59 27.38
C GLY A 257 -34.57 5.66 27.19
N ASN A 258 -34.12 6.26 28.30
CA ASN A 258 -33.09 7.30 28.32
C ASN A 258 -31.78 6.77 28.90
N LEU A 259 -30.75 6.59 28.07
CA LEU A 259 -29.47 6.02 28.51
C LEU A 259 -28.72 6.86 29.55
N LYS A 260 -28.94 8.18 29.60
CA LYS A 260 -28.31 9.05 30.61
C LYS A 260 -28.87 8.81 32.01
N GLU A 261 -30.11 8.36 32.11
CA GLU A 261 -30.81 8.12 33.37
C GLU A 261 -30.92 6.62 33.69
N ALA A 262 -30.66 5.76 32.70
CA ALA A 262 -30.94 4.33 32.75
C ALA A 262 -30.25 3.59 33.90
N LEU A 263 -29.07 4.05 34.34
CA LEU A 263 -28.28 3.40 35.38
C LEU A 263 -27.99 4.32 36.58
N VAL A 264 -28.77 5.40 36.73
CA VAL A 264 -28.62 6.34 37.86
C VAL A 264 -29.28 5.78 39.13
N ALA A 265 -30.47 5.20 39.00
CA ALA A 265 -31.17 4.59 40.11
C ALA A 265 -30.67 3.16 40.37
N PRO A 266 -30.67 2.68 41.63
CA PRO A 266 -30.31 1.31 41.94
C PRO A 266 -31.31 0.31 41.35
N LYS A 267 -30.84 -0.92 41.10
CA LYS A 267 -31.65 -2.05 40.56
C LYS A 267 -32.28 -1.76 39.20
N GLN A 268 -31.63 -0.95 38.38
CA GLN A 268 -32.00 -0.75 36.98
C GLN A 268 -31.16 -1.66 36.08
N VAL A 269 -31.74 -2.09 34.96
CA VAL A 269 -31.06 -2.90 33.94
C VAL A 269 -31.35 -2.35 32.55
N VAL A 270 -30.31 -2.35 31.72
CA VAL A 270 -30.42 -2.07 30.28
C VAL A 270 -30.27 -3.38 29.53
N LEU A 271 -31.20 -3.65 28.62
CA LEU A 271 -31.22 -4.88 27.82
C LEU A 271 -30.84 -4.60 26.37
N THR A 272 -30.16 -5.54 25.74
CA THR A 272 -30.02 -5.54 24.28
C THR A 272 -31.34 -5.96 23.61
N GLU A 273 -31.50 -5.65 22.33
CA GLU A 273 -32.67 -6.07 21.56
C GLU A 273 -32.85 -7.59 21.61
N THR A 274 -31.74 -8.33 21.42
CA THR A 274 -31.76 -9.80 21.49
C THR A 274 -32.18 -10.29 22.88
N ALA A 275 -31.66 -9.70 23.96
CA ALA A 275 -32.03 -10.09 25.33
C ALA A 275 -33.51 -9.79 25.64
N ALA A 276 -34.00 -8.61 25.26
CA ALA A 276 -35.41 -8.24 25.47
C ALA A 276 -36.36 -9.22 24.77
N ARG A 277 -36.05 -9.60 23.53
CA ARG A 277 -36.82 -10.61 22.78
C ARG A 277 -36.70 -12.01 23.38
N GLN A 278 -35.53 -12.40 23.88
CA GLN A 278 -35.33 -13.70 24.51
C GLN A 278 -36.17 -13.85 25.78
N TYR A 279 -36.22 -12.82 26.64
CA TYR A 279 -36.92 -12.90 27.92
C TYR A 279 -38.41 -12.60 27.82
N TYR A 280 -38.83 -11.69 26.94
CA TYR A 280 -40.22 -11.19 26.90
C TYR A 280 -40.92 -11.37 25.55
N GLY A 281 -40.22 -11.84 24.51
CA GLY A 281 -40.77 -11.95 23.15
C GLY A 281 -40.96 -10.61 22.43
N THR A 282 -40.65 -9.48 23.08
CA THR A 282 -40.84 -8.12 22.56
C THR A 282 -39.74 -7.19 23.06
N THR A 283 -39.54 -6.06 22.37
CA THR A 283 -38.64 -4.97 22.80
C THR A 283 -39.35 -3.91 23.63
N ASP A 284 -40.68 -3.94 23.70
CA ASP A 284 -41.48 -3.04 24.54
C ASP A 284 -41.59 -3.57 25.98
N VAL A 285 -40.48 -3.43 26.70
CA VAL A 285 -40.26 -4.01 28.03
C VAL A 285 -39.86 -2.99 29.09
N LEU A 286 -39.95 -1.68 28.78
CA LEU A 286 -39.63 -0.62 29.72
C LEU A 286 -40.47 -0.74 31.01
N GLY A 287 -39.82 -0.55 32.15
CA GLY A 287 -40.40 -0.64 33.48
C GLY A 287 -40.73 -2.07 33.94
N ARG A 288 -40.62 -3.08 33.07
CA ARG A 288 -40.83 -4.48 33.47
C ARG A 288 -39.70 -4.97 34.37
N GLU A 289 -40.02 -5.96 35.19
CA GLU A 289 -39.05 -6.57 36.10
C GLU A 289 -38.33 -7.74 35.44
N LEU A 290 -37.02 -7.82 35.58
CA LEU A 290 -36.19 -8.98 35.27
C LEU A 290 -35.64 -9.57 36.58
N ILE A 291 -35.82 -10.86 36.78
CA ILE A 291 -35.42 -11.51 38.03
C ILE A 291 -34.06 -12.15 37.86
N MET A 292 -33.08 -11.67 38.61
CA MET A 292 -31.71 -12.17 38.67
C MET A 292 -31.53 -13.13 39.84
N ARG A 293 -30.90 -14.29 39.59
CA ARG A 293 -30.41 -15.17 40.67
C ARG A 293 -29.24 -14.49 41.38
N ASN A 294 -29.39 -14.23 42.68
CA ASN A 294 -28.31 -13.74 43.52
C ASN A 294 -28.07 -14.65 44.72
N THR A 295 -26.90 -14.51 45.35
CA THR A 295 -26.48 -15.34 46.50
C THR A 295 -27.44 -15.21 47.68
N ASP A 296 -27.97 -14.01 47.90
CA ASP A 296 -28.88 -13.69 49.01
C ASP A 296 -30.37 -13.90 48.66
N GLY A 297 -30.66 -14.50 47.50
CA GLY A 297 -32.01 -14.71 46.98
C GLY A 297 -32.27 -14.01 45.64
N PRO A 298 -33.44 -14.23 45.01
CA PRO A 298 -33.80 -13.58 43.75
C PRO A 298 -33.85 -12.06 43.91
N MET A 299 -33.19 -11.33 43.01
CA MET A 299 -33.20 -9.88 42.95
C MET A 299 -34.00 -9.42 41.75
N SER A 300 -35.01 -8.57 41.97
CA SER A 300 -35.74 -7.92 40.89
C SER A 300 -35.01 -6.67 40.41
N LEU A 301 -34.85 -6.56 39.09
CA LEU A 301 -34.25 -5.44 38.37
C LEU A 301 -35.31 -4.82 37.45
N SER A 302 -35.47 -3.50 37.45
CA SER A 302 -36.39 -2.83 36.53
C SER A 302 -35.69 -2.47 35.23
N VAL A 303 -36.32 -2.76 34.09
CA VAL A 303 -35.78 -2.45 32.77
C VAL A 303 -35.92 -0.95 32.50
N SER A 304 -34.82 -0.22 32.48
CA SER A 304 -34.79 1.24 32.30
C SER A 304 -34.59 1.67 30.85
N ALA A 305 -33.94 0.83 30.03
CA ALA A 305 -33.73 1.08 28.62
C ALA A 305 -33.54 -0.23 27.84
N VAL A 306 -33.79 -0.17 26.53
CA VAL A 306 -33.41 -1.20 25.56
C VAL A 306 -32.51 -0.58 24.52
N ILE A 307 -31.36 -1.20 24.25
CA ILE A 307 -30.38 -0.77 23.25
C ILE A 307 -30.37 -1.72 22.06
N ALA A 308 -29.98 -1.20 20.90
CA ALA A 308 -29.69 -2.03 19.74
C ALA A 308 -28.49 -2.94 20.04
N ASP A 309 -28.47 -4.12 19.42
CA ASP A 309 -27.34 -5.03 19.53
C ASP A 309 -26.06 -4.36 19.00
N PRO A 310 -24.90 -4.54 19.68
CA PRO A 310 -23.62 -4.02 19.23
C PRO A 310 -23.30 -4.50 17.80
N GLN A 311 -22.73 -3.61 17.00
CA GLN A 311 -22.38 -3.89 15.60
C GLN A 311 -20.95 -4.40 15.53
N GLY A 312 -20.77 -5.67 15.16
CA GLY A 312 -19.44 -6.26 14.95
C GLY A 312 -18.77 -6.85 16.21
N PRO A 313 -17.55 -7.37 16.07
CA PRO A 313 -16.83 -7.99 17.16
C PRO A 313 -16.39 -6.96 18.20
N SER A 314 -16.58 -7.29 19.48
CA SER A 314 -16.33 -6.40 20.61
C SER A 314 -15.74 -7.18 21.77
N HIS A 315 -14.77 -6.60 22.46
CA HIS A 315 -14.32 -7.15 23.75
C HIS A 315 -15.42 -7.02 24.82
N LEU A 316 -16.29 -6.02 24.68
CA LEU A 316 -17.51 -5.84 25.47
C LEU A 316 -18.68 -6.53 24.77
N ARG A 317 -19.01 -7.74 25.22
CA ARG A 317 -20.22 -8.46 24.78
C ARG A 317 -21.38 -8.11 25.69
N TRP A 318 -22.29 -7.28 25.19
CA TRP A 318 -23.56 -6.96 25.84
C TRP A 318 -24.52 -8.14 25.61
N GLY A 319 -25.10 -8.68 26.68
CA GLY A 319 -25.97 -9.86 26.66
C GLY A 319 -27.14 -9.72 27.61
#